data_AF-A0A1Q8IU88-F1
#
_entry.id   AF-A0A1Q8IU88-F1
#
_cell.length_a   1.000
_cell.length_b   1.000
_cell.length_c   1.000
_cell.angle_alpha   90.00
_cell.angle_beta   90.00
_cell.angle_gamma   90.00
#
_symmetry.space_group_name_H-M   'P 1'
#
loop_
_entity.id
_entity.type
_entity.pdbx_description
1 polymer ?
#
loop_
_entity_poly.entity_id
_entity_poly.type
_entity_poly.pdbx_seq_one_letter_code
_entity_poly.pdbx_strand_id
1 'polypeptide(L)'
;MNYVVLIVGMAAITWLIRAAVFVLGDRLVFPPLVRTALGFVPVTVLTAIIVPMAVSPHGADAELTWRNPQLVGALAAVVVSAVTRRPLLTIAVGLIVFFGWQWLVLK
;
A
#
# COMPACT_ATOMS: atom_id res chain seq x y z
N MET A 1 -20.55 -0.76 -28.77
CA MET A 1 -20.00 0.04 -27.64
C MET A 1 -18.56 0.36 -27.97
N ASN A 2 -18.22 1.60 -28.32
CA ASN A 2 -16.92 1.91 -28.89
C ASN A 2 -15.87 2.05 -27.77
N TYR A 3 -15.07 1.01 -27.51
CA TYR A 3 -14.00 0.99 -26.50
C TYR A 3 -13.08 2.22 -26.57
N VAL A 4 -12.93 2.80 -27.78
CA VAL A 4 -12.20 4.04 -28.02
C VAL A 4 -12.77 5.21 -27.20
N VAL A 5 -14.09 5.36 -27.13
CA VAL A 5 -14.75 6.43 -26.36
C VAL A 5 -14.53 6.23 -24.87
N LEU A 6 -14.54 4.98 -24.38
CA LEU A 6 -14.25 4.64 -22.99
C LEU A 6 -12.80 4.98 -22.61
N ILE A 7 -11.83 4.58 -23.44
CA ILE A 7 -10.41 4.84 -23.19
C ILE A 7 -10.14 6.34 -23.19
N VAL A 8 -10.66 7.07 -24.17
CA VAL A 8 -10.50 8.54 -24.26
C VAL A 8 -11.20 9.23 -23.09
N GLY A 9 -12.39 8.76 -22.69
CA GLY A 9 -13.09 9.28 -21.52
C GLY A 9 -12.31 9.09 -20.21
N MET A 10 -11.76 7.89 -19.99
CA MET A 10 -10.93 7.61 -18.82
C MET A 10 -9.64 8.44 -18.81
N ALA A 11 -9.00 8.59 -19.98
CA ALA A 11 -7.82 9.42 -20.11
C ALA A 11 -8.12 10.90 -19.81
N ALA A 12 -9.22 11.43 -20.37
CA ALA A 12 -9.63 12.82 -20.16
C ALA A 12 -9.96 13.10 -18.68
N ILE A 13 -10.72 12.23 -18.02
CA ILE A 13 -11.07 12.39 -16.60
C ILE A 13 -9.81 12.30 -15.73
N THR A 14 -8.93 11.33 -15.98
CA THR A 14 -7.69 11.17 -15.21
C THR A 14 -6.78 12.39 -15.36
N TRP A 15 -6.63 12.87 -16.59
CA TRP A 15 -5.84 14.06 -16.88
C TRP A 15 -6.44 15.30 -16.22
N LEU A 16 -7.76 15.48 -16.32
CA LEU A 16 -8.46 16.63 -15.76
C LEU A 16 -8.33 16.68 -14.24
N ILE A 17 -8.49 15.55 -13.53
CA ILE A 17 -8.32 15.50 -12.07
C ILE A 17 -6.87 15.83 -11.67
N ARG A 18 -5.87 15.23 -12.32
CA ARG A 18 -4.46 15.53 -12.02
C ARG A 18 -4.08 16.97 -12.36
N ALA A 19 -4.48 17.46 -13.53
CA ALA A 19 -4.19 18.81 -13.98
C ALA A 19 -4.88 19.84 -13.10
N ALA A 20 -6.13 19.60 -12.68
CA ALA A 20 -6.84 20.43 -11.73
C ALA A 20 -6.06 20.54 -10.42
N VAL A 21 -5.63 19.42 -9.82
CA VAL A 21 -4.85 19.44 -8.57
C VAL A 21 -3.50 20.16 -8.74
N PHE A 22 -2.81 19.96 -9.87
CA PHE A 22 -1.50 20.55 -10.11
C PHE A 22 -1.58 22.07 -10.37
N VAL A 23 -2.50 22.52 -11.24
CA VAL A 23 -2.71 23.93 -11.58
C VAL A 23 -3.32 24.71 -10.40
N LEU A 24 -4.24 24.07 -9.66
CA LEU A 24 -4.83 24.66 -8.47
C LEU A 24 -3.80 24.74 -7.33
N GLY A 25 -2.88 23.77 -7.24
CA GLY A 25 -1.81 23.77 -6.25
C GLY A 25 -0.69 24.78 -6.49
N ASP A 26 -0.49 25.24 -7.73
CA ASP A 26 0.45 26.33 -8.05
C ASP A 26 -0.12 27.72 -7.71
N ARG A 27 -1.46 27.86 -7.68
CA ARG A 27 -2.15 29.12 -7.35
C ARG A 27 -2.68 29.22 -5.92
N LEU A 28 -2.93 28.09 -5.26
CA LEU A 28 -3.21 28.06 -3.82
C LEU A 28 -1.90 27.96 -3.06
N VAL A 29 -1.50 29.07 -2.44
CA VAL A 29 -0.44 29.07 -1.44
C VAL A 29 -0.94 28.23 -0.25
N PHE A 30 -0.73 26.92 -0.31
CA PHE A 30 -1.10 26.04 0.78
C PHE A 30 -0.35 26.49 2.05
N PRO A 31 -1.04 26.61 3.19
CA PRO A 31 -0.36 26.86 4.45
C PRO A 31 0.71 25.78 4.66
N PRO A 32 1.87 26.12 5.26
CA PRO A 32 2.99 25.20 5.41
C PRO A 32 2.59 23.89 6.10
N LEU A 33 1.57 23.93 6.97
CA LEU A 33 0.98 22.77 7.63
C LEU A 33 0.32 21.79 6.64
N VAL A 34 -0.48 22.29 5.69
CA VAL A 34 -1.21 21.47 4.70
C VAL A 34 -0.24 20.86 3.70
N ARG A 35 0.75 21.62 3.23
CA ARG A 35 1.79 21.10 2.33
C ARG A 35 2.61 19.98 3.00
N THR A 36 2.94 20.16 4.27
CA THR A 36 3.63 19.14 5.07
C THR A 36 2.74 17.90 5.24
N ALA A 37 1.47 18.07 5.59
CA ALA A 37 0.52 16.97 5.72
C ALA A 37 0.35 16.18 4.41
N LEU A 38 0.21 16.88 3.26
CA LEU A 38 0.11 16.27 1.93
C LEU A 38 1.36 15.46 1.56
N GLY A 39 2.55 15.90 1.98
CA GLY A 39 3.79 15.15 1.79
C GLY A 39 3.81 13.79 2.51
N PHE A 40 3.10 13.67 3.64
CA PHE A 40 2.99 12.42 4.38
C PHE A 40 1.89 11.49 3.86
N VAL A 41 0.86 12.03 3.18
CA VAL A 41 -0.29 11.25 2.66
C VAL A 41 0.11 9.93 1.99
N PRO A 42 1.08 9.88 1.05
CA PRO A 42 1.41 8.63 0.37
C PRO A 42 1.87 7.52 1.33
N VAL A 43 2.73 7.86 2.30
CA VAL A 43 3.25 6.89 3.27
C VAL A 43 2.15 6.47 4.25
N THR A 44 1.35 7.44 4.72
CA THR A 44 0.26 7.16 5.68
C THR A 44 -0.83 6.31 5.06
N VAL A 45 -1.22 6.59 3.82
CA VAL A 45 -2.27 5.83 3.10
C VAL A 45 -1.78 4.42 2.78
N LEU A 46 -0.56 4.25 2.28
CA LEU A 46 0.00 2.91 2.05
C LEU A 46 0.03 2.09 3.35
N THR A 47 0.45 2.71 4.45
CA THR A 47 0.46 2.04 5.76
C THR A 47 -0.96 1.69 6.22
N ALA A 48 -1.90 2.62 6.09
CA ALA A 48 -3.31 2.40 6.44
C ALA A 48 -4.00 1.31 5.60
N ILE A 49 -3.51 1.04 4.40
CA ILE A 49 -4.00 -0.03 3.52
C ILE A 49 -3.31 -1.37 3.84
N ILE A 50 -1.99 -1.36 4.01
CA ILE A 50 -1.19 -2.59 4.20
C ILE A 50 -1.38 -3.18 5.60
N VAL A 51 -1.43 -2.36 6.65
CA VAL A 51 -1.55 -2.83 8.04
C VAL A 51 -2.82 -3.65 8.29
N PRO A 52 -4.04 -3.21 7.94
CA PRO A 52 -5.23 -4.02 8.15
C PRO A 52 -5.22 -5.28 7.27
N MET A 53 -4.70 -5.22 6.05
CA MET A 53 -4.54 -6.43 5.21
C MET A 53 -3.58 -7.44 5.85
N ALA A 54 -2.55 -6.99 6.57
CA ALA A 54 -1.64 -7.88 7.28
C ALA A 54 -2.26 -8.42 8.59
N VAL A 55 -3.02 -7.59 9.31
CA VAL A 55 -3.53 -7.89 10.67
C VAL A 55 -4.87 -8.64 10.67
N SER A 56 -5.78 -8.32 9.75
CA SER A 56 -7.08 -8.96 9.62
C SER A 56 -7.39 -9.23 8.14
N PRO A 57 -6.84 -10.31 7.56
CA PRO A 57 -7.06 -10.65 6.15
C PRO A 57 -8.53 -10.94 5.82
N HIS A 58 -9.31 -11.44 6.79
CA HIS A 58 -10.70 -11.88 6.59
C HIS A 58 -11.76 -10.90 7.13
N GLY A 59 -11.35 -9.76 7.69
CA GLY A 59 -12.25 -8.64 8.00
C GLY A 59 -13.26 -8.85 9.15
N ALA A 60 -13.26 -9.99 9.83
CA ALA A 60 -14.20 -10.29 10.91
C ALA A 60 -13.62 -10.00 12.31
N ASP A 61 -12.36 -10.37 12.55
CA ASP A 61 -11.68 -10.20 13.84
C ASP A 61 -10.18 -9.89 13.65
N ALA A 62 -9.56 -9.26 14.65
CA ALA A 62 -8.11 -9.17 14.71
C ALA A 62 -7.55 -10.58 14.94
N GLU A 63 -7.15 -11.26 13.87
CA GLU A 63 -6.51 -12.58 13.90
C GLU A 63 -5.06 -12.43 14.41
N LEU A 64 -4.89 -11.89 15.62
CA LEU A 64 -3.62 -11.75 16.35
C LEU A 64 -3.16 -13.10 16.91
N THR A 65 -3.26 -14.14 16.11
CA THR A 65 -2.82 -15.48 16.46
C THR A 65 -1.59 -15.83 15.64
N TRP A 66 -0.64 -16.55 16.25
CA TRP A 66 0.57 -17.07 15.58
C TRP A 66 0.28 -17.98 14.39
N ARG A 67 -1.00 -18.31 14.19
CA ARG A 67 -1.55 -19.09 13.10
C ARG A 67 -1.88 -18.27 11.86
N ASN A 68 -1.74 -16.94 11.89
CA ASN A 68 -1.90 -16.13 10.69
C ASN A 68 -0.54 -15.96 9.97
N PRO A 69 -0.30 -16.65 8.84
CA PRO A 69 0.95 -16.57 8.09
C PRO A 69 1.20 -15.17 7.50
N GLN A 70 0.15 -14.37 7.31
CA GLN A 70 0.23 -13.03 6.73
C GLN A 70 0.81 -12.02 7.72
N LEU A 71 0.48 -12.14 9.01
CA LEU A 71 1.09 -11.36 10.10
C LEU A 71 2.58 -11.65 10.23
N VAL A 72 2.96 -12.93 10.28
CA VAL A 72 4.36 -13.35 10.45
C VAL A 72 5.20 -12.99 9.22
N GLY A 73 4.65 -13.17 8.01
CA GLY A 73 5.28 -12.74 6.76
C GLY A 73 5.49 -11.23 6.69
N ALA A 74 4.49 -10.43 7.09
CA ALA A 74 4.61 -8.97 7.13
C ALA A 74 5.67 -8.51 8.15
N LEU A 75 5.70 -9.11 9.34
CA LEU A 75 6.66 -8.75 10.38
C LEU A 75 8.10 -9.12 9.98
N ALA A 76 8.29 -10.30 9.37
CA ALA A 76 9.58 -10.69 8.80
C ALA A 76 10.00 -9.75 7.66
N ALA A 77 9.08 -9.37 6.77
CA ALA A 77 9.37 -8.41 5.71
C ALA A 77 9.79 -7.04 6.28
N VAL A 78 9.15 -6.55 7.34
CA VAL A 78 9.55 -5.29 8.01
C VAL A 78 10.98 -5.40 8.58
N VAL A 79 11.29 -6.49 9.29
CA VAL A 79 12.62 -6.70 9.87
C VAL A 79 13.69 -6.78 8.77
N VAL A 80 13.44 -7.55 7.71
CA VAL A 80 14.39 -7.71 6.59
C VAL A 80 14.54 -6.40 5.82
N SER A 81 13.47 -5.64 5.63
CA SER A 81 13.52 -4.32 4.99
C SER A 81 14.42 -3.36 5.77
N ALA A 82 14.25 -3.32 7.10
CA ALA A 82 15.02 -2.45 7.99
C ALA A 82 16.52 -2.79 7.99
N VAL A 83 16.87 -4.07 7.98
CA VAL A 83 18.26 -4.54 8.01
C VAL A 83 18.93 -4.44 6.64
N THR A 84 18.22 -4.83 5.57
CA THR A 84 18.84 -5.09 4.26
C THR A 84 18.80 -3.88 3.34
N ARG A 85 17.85 -2.94 3.54
CA ARG A 85 17.60 -1.76 2.67
C ARG A 85 17.52 -2.10 1.16
N ARG A 86 17.25 -3.36 0.81
CA ARG A 86 17.20 -3.89 -0.56
C ARG A 86 15.79 -4.45 -0.81
N PRO A 87 14.92 -3.72 -1.55
CA PRO A 87 13.51 -4.10 -1.68
C PRO A 87 13.31 -5.48 -2.32
N LEU A 88 14.16 -5.88 -3.27
CA LEU A 88 14.10 -7.21 -3.88
C LEU A 88 14.31 -8.35 -2.85
N LEU A 89 15.25 -8.16 -1.92
CA LEU A 89 15.50 -9.15 -0.86
C LEU A 89 14.36 -9.16 0.17
N THR A 90 13.80 -7.99 0.48
CA THR A 90 12.60 -7.89 1.32
C THR A 90 11.43 -8.68 0.75
N ILE A 91 11.17 -8.54 -0.55
CA ILE A 91 10.09 -9.26 -1.23
C ILE A 91 10.38 -10.76 -1.22
N ALA A 92 11.59 -11.18 -1.60
CA ALA A 92 11.95 -12.60 -1.65
C ALA A 92 11.83 -13.28 -0.27
N VAL A 93 12.38 -12.68 0.78
CA VAL A 93 12.32 -13.24 2.13
C VAL A 93 10.89 -13.19 2.68
N GLY A 94 10.15 -12.10 2.46
CA GLY A 94 8.75 -12.00 2.86
C GLY A 94 7.90 -13.11 2.23
N LEU A 95 8.11 -13.41 0.94
CA LEU A 95 7.44 -14.50 0.24
C LEU A 95 7.80 -15.87 0.84
N ILE A 96 9.09 -16.14 1.06
CA ILE A 96 9.57 -17.41 1.60
C ILE A 96 8.98 -17.66 3.00
N VAL A 97 8.98 -16.64 3.87
CA VAL A 97 8.42 -16.74 5.21
C VAL A 97 6.90 -16.94 5.15
N PHE A 98 6.20 -16.19 4.30
CA PHE A 98 4.75 -16.35 4.12
C PHE A 98 4.39 -17.77 3.66
N PHE A 99 5.03 -18.27 2.59
CA PHE A 99 4.77 -19.61 2.08
C PHE A 99 5.19 -20.71 3.06
N GLY A 100 6.32 -20.54 3.74
CA GLY A 100 6.78 -21.49 4.75
C GLY A 100 5.82 -21.58 5.94
N TRP A 101 5.34 -20.44 6.42
CA TRP A 101 4.39 -20.38 7.53
C TRP A 101 2.99 -20.85 7.13
N GLN A 102 2.55 -20.53 5.91
CA GLN A 102 1.30 -21.05 5.35
C GLN A 102 1.32 -22.58 5.28
N TRP A 103 2.44 -23.17 4.87
CA TRP A 103 2.60 -24.62 4.80
C TRP A 103 2.64 -25.30 6.18
N LEU A 104 3.16 -24.60 7.20
CA LEU A 104 3.25 -25.10 8.57
C LEU A 104 1.90 -25.03 9.31
N VAL A 105 1.03 -24.09 8.95
CA VAL A 105 -0.28 -23.86 9.60
C VAL A 105 -1.42 -24.66 8.96
N LEU A 106 -1.38 -24.90 7.65
CA LEU A 106 -2.42 -25.64 6.91
C LEU A 106 -2.26 -27.18 6.97
N LYS A 107 -1.33 -27.68 7.78
CA LYS A 107 -1.14 -29.11 8.07
C LYS A 107 -1.64 -29.43 9.46
#